data_AF-A0A1F3E4U8-F1
#
_entry.id   AF-A0A1F3E4U8-F1
#
_cell.length_a   1.000
_cell.length_b   1.000
_cell.length_c   1.000
_cell.angle_alpha   90.00
_cell.angle_beta   90.00
_cell.angle_gamma   90.00
#
_symmetry.space_group_name_H-M   'P 1'
#
loop_
_entity.id
_entity.type
_entity.pdbx_description
1 polymer ?
#
loop_
_entity_poly.entity_id
_entity_poly.type
_entity_poly.pdbx_seq_one_letter_code
_entity_poly.pdbx_strand_id
1 'polypeptide(L)'
;MNLNISFQTIDWSQILKTVHPGETGIAHWQTVQLPGLRIRIVEYTAGYMADHWCRKGHIVHCLEGDFISESKDGKHLLLTQGMTYVVTDEMSSHRSATKNGVKLLIIDGDFLKYHEEI
;
A
#
# COMPACT_ATOMS: atom_id res chain seq x y z
N MET A 1 13.55 -20.44 3.69
CA MET A 1 14.34 -20.10 4.89
C MET A 1 13.94 -18.68 5.28
N ASN A 2 13.44 -18.46 6.50
CA ASN A 2 13.20 -17.10 6.96
C ASN A 2 14.56 -16.43 7.15
N LEU A 3 14.83 -15.42 6.33
CA LEU A 3 15.94 -14.52 6.59
C LEU A 3 15.57 -13.65 7.79
N ASN A 4 16.38 -13.71 8.84
CA ASN A 4 16.18 -12.92 10.04
C ASN A 4 16.35 -11.43 9.72
N ILE A 5 15.45 -10.59 10.25
CA ILE A 5 15.54 -9.14 10.15
C ILE A 5 16.17 -8.63 11.45
N SER A 6 17.32 -7.96 11.34
CA SER A 6 17.97 -7.33 12.49
C SER A 6 17.21 -6.08 12.95
N PHE A 7 17.28 -5.79 14.25
CA PHE A 7 16.79 -4.53 14.80
C PHE A 7 17.47 -3.35 14.09
N GLN A 8 16.65 -2.43 13.58
CA GLN A 8 17.09 -1.24 12.87
C GLN A 8 15.99 -0.18 12.92
N THR A 9 16.36 1.08 12.68
CA THR A 9 15.42 2.19 12.51
C THR A 9 15.41 2.64 11.04
N ILE A 10 14.30 3.21 10.59
CA ILE A 10 14.18 3.79 9.24
C ILE A 10 13.91 5.29 9.41
N ASP A 11 14.87 6.11 9.00
CA ASP A 11 14.64 7.54 8.81
C ASP A 11 14.11 7.78 7.40
N TRP A 12 12.80 7.94 7.29
CA TRP A 12 12.14 8.17 6.01
C TRP A 12 12.57 9.49 5.35
N SER A 13 13.11 10.47 6.07
CA SER A 13 13.61 11.70 5.44
C SER A 13 14.80 11.46 4.49
N GLN A 14 15.52 10.36 4.70
CA GLN A 14 16.71 9.98 3.91
C GLN A 14 16.40 9.05 2.74
N ILE A 15 15.17 8.54 2.64
CA ILE A 15 14.78 7.61 1.57
C ILE A 15 14.29 8.40 0.35
N LEU A 16 14.93 8.20 -0.80
CA LEU A 16 14.55 8.91 -2.03
C LEU A 16 13.10 8.60 -2.43
N LYS A 17 12.34 9.65 -2.75
CA LYS A 17 11.01 9.51 -3.36
C LYS A 17 11.14 9.15 -4.84
N THR A 18 10.48 8.08 -5.24
CA THR A 18 10.25 7.73 -6.65
C THR A 18 8.83 8.11 -7.06
N VAL A 19 8.65 8.44 -8.33
CA VAL A 19 7.39 8.95 -8.88
C VAL A 19 6.71 7.85 -9.69
N HIS A 20 5.46 7.55 -9.37
CA HIS A 20 4.65 6.54 -10.04
C HIS A 20 3.34 7.18 -10.51
N PRO A 21 3.10 7.32 -11.82
CA PRO A 21 1.85 7.89 -12.33
C PRO A 21 0.66 6.96 -12.03
N GLY A 22 -0.49 7.55 -11.73
CA GLY A 22 -1.78 6.85 -11.78
C GLY A 22 -2.50 7.11 -13.11
N GLU A 23 -3.75 6.63 -13.21
CA GLU A 23 -4.68 7.07 -14.27
C GLU A 23 -4.88 8.59 -14.19
N THR A 24 -5.01 9.08 -12.95
CA THR A 24 -5.00 10.50 -12.60
C THR A 24 -4.08 10.71 -11.42
N GLY A 25 -3.46 11.89 -11.35
CA GLY A 25 -2.53 12.24 -10.28
C GLY A 25 -1.27 11.37 -10.26
N ILE A 26 -0.51 11.47 -9.17
CA ILE A 26 0.79 10.83 -8.99
C ILE A 26 0.87 10.21 -7.59
N ALA A 27 1.58 9.09 -7.47
CA ALA A 27 2.03 8.52 -6.21
C ALA A 27 3.54 8.72 -6.03
N HIS A 28 3.94 9.27 -4.87
CA HIS A 28 5.33 9.35 -4.45
C HIS A 28 5.64 8.22 -3.48
N TRP A 29 6.65 7.40 -3.80
CA TRP A 29 6.98 6.21 -3.03
C TRP A 29 8.37 6.34 -2.40
N GLN A 30 8.44 6.07 -1.11
CA GLN A 30 9.68 5.79 -0.39
C GLN A 30 9.63 4.32 0.00
N THR A 31 10.65 3.54 -0.37
CA THR A 31 10.62 2.08 -0.22
C THR A 31 11.85 1.57 0.52
N VAL A 32 11.62 0.73 1.52
CA VAL A 32 12.65 -0.12 2.14
C VAL A 32 12.32 -1.57 1.84
N GLN A 33 13.28 -2.28 1.25
CA GLN A 33 13.18 -3.69 0.94
C GLN A 33 14.06 -4.49 1.91
N LEU A 34 13.43 -5.38 2.67
CA LEU A 34 14.06 -6.38 3.52
C LEU A 34 13.76 -7.78 2.96
N PRO A 35 14.47 -8.83 3.42
CA PRO A 35 14.16 -10.19 2.99
C PRO A 35 12.72 -10.60 3.33
N GLY A 36 11.92 -10.88 2.30
CA GLY A 36 10.51 -11.27 2.44
C GLY A 36 9.56 -10.20 3.00
N LEU A 37 10.04 -8.96 3.20
CA LEU A 37 9.27 -7.85 3.75
C LEU A 37 9.61 -6.56 3.01
N ARG A 38 8.59 -5.86 2.55
CA ARG A 38 8.69 -4.53 1.95
C ARG A 38 7.85 -3.56 2.77
N ILE A 39 8.45 -2.42 3.10
CA ILE A 39 7.80 -1.34 3.85
C ILE A 39 7.87 -0.08 3.00
N ARG A 40 6.76 0.62 2.87
CA ARG A 40 6.67 1.83 2.05
C ARG A 40 5.89 2.94 2.73
N ILE A 41 6.38 4.17 2.57
CA ILE A 41 5.54 5.36 2.69
C ILE A 41 5.12 5.76 1.28
N VAL A 42 3.82 5.87 1.07
CA VAL A 42 3.23 6.23 -0.21
C VAL A 42 2.34 7.47 -0.02
N GLU A 43 2.61 8.51 -0.79
CA GLU A 43 1.82 9.74 -0.81
C GLU A 43 1.11 9.84 -2.16
N TYR A 44 -0.22 9.87 -2.13
CA TYR A 44 -1.04 10.13 -3.31
C TYR A 44 -1.39 11.62 -3.37
N THR A 45 -1.23 12.23 -4.54
CA THR A 45 -1.66 13.61 -4.77
C THR A 45 -3.19 13.73 -4.75
N ALA A 46 -3.71 14.95 -4.58
CA ALA A 46 -5.13 15.21 -4.78
C ALA A 46 -5.59 14.74 -6.17
N GLY A 47 -6.77 14.11 -6.21
CA GLY A 47 -7.34 13.51 -7.42
C GLY A 47 -6.60 12.27 -7.94
N TYR A 48 -5.72 11.65 -7.14
CA TYR A 48 -5.04 10.43 -7.56
C TYR A 48 -6.01 9.26 -7.72
N MET A 49 -5.84 8.50 -8.79
CA MET A 49 -6.50 7.21 -9.02
C MET A 49 -5.48 6.22 -9.58
N ALA A 50 -5.37 5.05 -8.97
CA ALA A 50 -4.46 4.01 -9.45
C ALA A 50 -4.84 3.56 -10.88
N ASP A 51 -3.82 3.32 -11.70
CA ASP A 51 -3.92 2.89 -13.11
C ASP A 51 -4.19 1.38 -13.27
N HIS A 52 -4.22 0.62 -12.18
CA HIS A 52 -4.46 -0.81 -12.22
C HIS A 52 -5.25 -1.31 -11.01
N TRP A 53 -5.83 -2.50 -11.20
CA TRP A 53 -6.42 -3.29 -10.13
C TRP A 53 -5.34 -4.16 -9.49
N CYS A 54 -5.09 -3.96 -8.21
CA CYS A 54 -4.15 -4.74 -7.43
C CYS A 54 -4.80 -6.02 -6.93
N ARG A 55 -4.13 -7.16 -7.14
CA ARG A 55 -4.46 -8.46 -6.55
C ARG A 55 -3.46 -8.93 -5.50
N LYS A 56 -2.39 -8.16 -5.29
CA LYS A 56 -1.37 -8.47 -4.30
C LYS A 56 -1.88 -8.16 -2.90
N GLY A 57 -1.53 -9.02 -1.97
CA GLY A 57 -1.72 -8.84 -0.56
C GLY A 57 -0.88 -7.68 -0.04
N HIS A 58 -1.46 -6.91 0.86
CA HIS A 58 -0.78 -5.86 1.61
C HIS A 58 -1.59 -5.43 2.82
N ILE A 59 -0.88 -4.85 3.78
CA ILE A 59 -1.43 -4.08 4.90
C ILE A 59 -1.28 -2.61 4.53
N VAL A 60 -2.39 -1.88 4.49
CA VAL A 60 -2.38 -0.43 4.23
C VAL A 60 -2.96 0.27 5.44
N HIS A 61 -2.16 1.15 6.04
CA HIS A 61 -2.55 2.01 7.15
C HIS A 61 -2.56 3.47 6.69
N CYS A 62 -3.65 4.18 6.96
CA CYS A 62 -3.79 5.59 6.63
C CYS A 62 -3.12 6.45 7.69
N LEU A 63 -2.00 7.10 7.35
CA LEU A 63 -1.26 7.98 8.26
C LEU A 63 -1.89 9.37 8.33
N GLU A 64 -2.30 9.92 7.18
CA GLU A 64 -2.85 11.26 7.03
C GLU A 64 -3.82 11.30 5.85
N GLY A 65 -4.90 12.08 5.95
CA GLY A 65 -5.89 12.24 4.88
C GLY A 65 -6.89 11.09 4.79
N ASP A 66 -7.41 10.87 3.59
CA ASP A 66 -8.43 9.84 3.30
C ASP A 66 -8.32 9.28 1.88
N PHE A 67 -8.75 8.04 1.71
CA PHE A 67 -8.83 7.40 0.40
C PHE A 67 -9.94 6.35 0.35
N ILE A 68 -10.36 6.03 -0.87
CA ILE A 68 -11.30 4.97 -1.18
C ILE A 68 -10.51 3.79 -1.72
N SER A 69 -10.72 2.61 -1.14
CA SER A 69 -10.40 1.33 -1.76
C SER A 69 -11.65 0.83 -2.49
N GLU A 70 -11.61 0.86 -3.82
CA GLU A 70 -12.66 0.32 -4.67
C GLU A 70 -12.31 -1.11 -5.04
N SER A 71 -13.24 -2.03 -4.87
CA SER A 71 -13.09 -3.41 -5.34
C SER A 71 -13.80 -3.60 -6.69
N LYS A 72 -13.32 -4.57 -7.47
CA LYS A 72 -13.80 -4.82 -8.84
C LYS A 72 -15.28 -5.24 -8.90
N ASP A 73 -15.84 -5.73 -7.79
CA ASP A 73 -17.28 -6.02 -7.62
C ASP A 73 -18.13 -4.77 -7.29
N GLY A 74 -17.52 -3.57 -7.27
CA GLY A 74 -18.20 -2.29 -7.11
C GLY A 74 -18.38 -1.82 -5.66
N LYS A 75 -17.75 -2.50 -4.68
CA LYS A 75 -17.77 -2.01 -3.29
C LYS A 75 -16.73 -0.91 -3.11
N HIS A 76 -17.08 0.06 -2.29
CA HIS A 76 -16.20 1.18 -1.93
C HIS A 76 -16.02 1.20 -0.41
N LEU A 77 -14.77 1.14 0.03
CA LEU A 77 -14.39 1.27 1.43
C LEU A 77 -13.67 2.60 1.61
N LEU A 78 -14.24 3.50 2.39
CA LEU A 78 -13.56 4.73 2.80
C LEU A 78 -12.62 4.40 3.97
N LEU A 79 -11.37 4.80 3.85
CA LEU A 79 -10.38 4.75 4.91
C LEU A 79 -9.92 6.17 5.24
N THR A 80 -10.02 6.52 6.51
CA THR A 80 -9.54 7.79 7.06
C THR A 80 -8.31 7.56 7.94
N GLN A 81 -7.63 8.64 8.34
CA GLN A 81 -6.49 8.61 9.24
C GLN A 81 -6.69 7.69 10.45
N GLY A 82 -5.72 6.81 10.69
CA GLY A 82 -5.71 5.81 11.75
C GLY A 82 -6.35 4.47 11.38
N MET A 83 -7.03 4.36 10.23
CA MET A 83 -7.63 3.10 9.77
C MET A 83 -6.61 2.23 9.02
N THR A 84 -6.83 0.91 9.08
CA THR A 84 -6.02 -0.10 8.39
C THR A 84 -6.94 -1.08 7.67
N TYR A 85 -6.55 -1.50 6.47
CA TYR A 85 -7.02 -2.77 5.91
C TYR A 85 -5.87 -3.75 5.70
N VAL A 86 -6.21 -5.03 5.68
CA VAL A 86 -5.29 -6.14 5.45
C VAL A 86 -5.92 -7.06 4.41
N VAL A 87 -5.11 -7.52 3.46
CA VAL A 87 -5.53 -8.47 2.45
C VAL A 87 -4.40 -9.41 2.08
N THR A 88 -4.71 -10.70 1.93
CA THR A 88 -3.82 -11.74 1.40
C THR A 88 -3.77 -11.65 -0.13
N ASP A 89 -2.70 -12.16 -0.75
CA ASP A 89 -2.62 -12.32 -2.21
C ASP A 89 -3.90 -12.99 -2.76
N GLU A 90 -4.34 -12.52 -3.92
CA GLU A 90 -5.45 -13.04 -4.73
C GLU A 90 -6.87 -12.96 -4.12
N MET A 91 -7.00 -12.61 -2.83
CA MET A 91 -8.29 -12.56 -2.11
C MET A 91 -9.15 -11.33 -2.45
N SER A 92 -8.58 -10.32 -3.10
CA SER A 92 -9.30 -9.14 -3.56
C SER A 92 -8.68 -8.59 -4.84
N SER A 93 -9.49 -7.95 -5.67
CA SER A 93 -9.03 -7.11 -6.79
C SER A 93 -9.51 -5.69 -6.51
N HIS A 94 -8.61 -4.80 -6.12
CA HIS A 94 -8.97 -3.46 -5.66
C HIS A 94 -8.02 -2.38 -6.18
N ARG A 95 -8.47 -1.13 -6.19
CA ARG A 95 -7.69 0.04 -6.57
C ARG A 95 -7.93 1.18 -5.58
N SER A 96 -6.91 2.03 -5.42
CA SER A 96 -7.00 3.20 -4.54
C SER A 96 -7.33 4.47 -5.33
N ALA A 97 -8.20 5.30 -4.77
CA ALA A 97 -8.43 6.66 -5.24
C ALA A 97 -8.56 7.63 -4.07
N THR A 98 -8.15 8.88 -4.24
CA THR A 98 -8.32 9.93 -3.23
C THR A 98 -8.70 11.25 -3.89
N LYS A 99 -9.59 11.99 -3.23
CA LYS A 99 -9.98 13.34 -3.66
C LYS A 99 -8.96 14.38 -3.20
N ASN A 100 -8.53 14.31 -1.94
CA ASN A 100 -7.76 15.37 -1.28
C ASN A 100 -6.26 15.05 -1.20
N GLY A 101 -5.87 13.82 -1.51
CA GLY A 101 -4.54 13.29 -1.24
C GLY A 101 -4.52 12.48 0.06
N VAL A 102 -3.56 11.58 0.18
CA VAL A 102 -3.41 10.71 1.34
C VAL A 102 -1.96 10.29 1.53
N LYS A 103 -1.57 10.07 2.78
CA LYS A 103 -0.29 9.45 3.12
C LYS A 103 -0.53 8.09 3.76
N LEU A 104 0.11 7.07 3.22
CA LEU A 104 -0.10 5.67 3.58
C LEU A 104 1.20 5.03 4.05
N LEU A 105 1.10 4.17 5.05
CA LEU A 105 2.08 3.13 5.31
C LEU A 105 1.59 1.85 4.64
N ILE A 106 2.39 1.31 3.72
CA ILE A 106 2.09 0.05 3.04
C ILE A 106 3.14 -0.98 3.40
N ILE A 107 2.69 -2.12 3.92
CA ILE A 107 3.53 -3.26 4.27
C ILE A 107 3.07 -4.46 3.45
N ASP A 108 3.98 -5.05 2.70
CA ASP A 108 3.72 -6.25 1.91
C ASP A 108 4.92 -7.19 1.93
N GLY A 109 4.72 -8.46 1.61
CA GLY A 109 5.80 -9.43 1.71
C GLY A 109 5.35 -10.88 1.54
N ASP A 110 6.30 -11.80 1.68
CA ASP A 110 6.07 -13.24 1.45
C ASP A 110 5.06 -13.84 2.44
N PHE A 111 4.88 -13.22 3.60
CA PHE A 111 3.91 -13.64 4.62
C PHE A 111 2.45 -13.44 4.21
N LEU A 112 2.18 -12.71 3.12
CA LEU A 112 0.85 -12.51 2.55
C LEU A 112 0.58 -13.40 1.34
N LYS A 113 1.53 -14.27 0.97
CA LYS A 113 1.31 -15.24 -0.10
C LYS A 113 0.12 -16.11 0.24
N TYR A 114 -0.73 -16.32 -0.76
CA TYR A 114 -1.81 -17.26 -0.63
C TYR A 114 -1.23 -18.66 -0.49
N HIS A 115 -1.59 -19.33 0.59
CA HIS A 115 -1.35 -20.74 0.77
C HIS A 115 -2.72 -21.41 0.67
N GLU A 116 -2.98 -22.14 -0.42
CA GLU A 116 -4.00 -23.18 -0.38
C GLU A 116 -3.57 -24.12 0.75
N GLU A 117 -4.44 -24.34 1.73
CA GLU A 117 -4.17 -25.26 2.83
C GLU A 117 -3.62 -26.59 2.26
N ILE A 118 -2.55 -27.10 2.89
CA ILE A 118 -2.10 -28.48 2.71
C ILE A 118 -3.17 -29.42 3.26
#